data_AF-A0A5J4TA71-F1
#
_entry.id   AF-A0A5J4TA71-F1
#
_cell.length_a   1.000
_cell.length_b   1.000
_cell.length_c   1.000
_cell.angle_alpha   90.00
_cell.angle_beta   90.00
_cell.angle_gamma   90.00
#
_symmetry.space_group_name_H-M   'P 1'
#
loop_
_entity.id
_entity.type
_entity.pdbx_description
1 polymer ?
#
loop_
_entity_poly.entity_id
_entity_poly.type
_entity_poly.pdbx_seq_one_letter_code
_entity_poly.pdbx_strand_id
1 'polypeptide(L)'
;GLYGLYGYAVLAHEGKDISPSITWLIKMGPKKIIYKNVPDEYKSLLTEIDLPQTCLSVYFVYTAFAINHGGFVDSACIPNTEVPDDTTKCADGSEITAYLVGFKSGTFIGKVDDMKEAILRFGPVWAVPGGLVVGWKDTNWITVESTYLSGSSYTLGTTPIITDGQYSGLAIFDGVSVVRAALSVIVAAVVLPALTLFF
;
A
#
# COMPACT_ATOMS: atom_id res chain seq x y z
N GLY A 1 -0.22 8.71 4.03
CA GLY A 1 0.34 7.65 4.90
C GLY A 1 0.18 6.28 4.23
N LEU A 2 0.48 5.18 4.92
CA LEU A 2 0.44 3.80 4.37
C LEU A 2 -0.91 3.41 3.76
N TYR A 3 -2.03 3.88 4.32
CA TYR A 3 -3.36 3.67 3.76
C TYR A 3 -3.47 4.17 2.31
N GLY A 4 -2.95 5.38 2.06
CA GLY A 4 -2.90 5.93 0.70
C GLY A 4 -1.99 5.11 -0.20
N LEU A 5 -0.85 4.62 0.30
CA LEU A 5 0.05 3.77 -0.49
C LEU A 5 -0.68 2.52 -0.99
N TYR A 6 -1.50 1.89 -0.15
CA TYR A 6 -2.23 0.68 -0.52
C TYR A 6 -3.28 0.95 -1.62
N GLY A 7 -4.07 2.01 -1.49
CA GLY A 7 -5.07 2.39 -2.51
C GLY A 7 -4.41 2.78 -3.82
N TYR A 8 -3.36 3.61 -3.77
CA TYR A 8 -2.61 4.03 -4.95
C TYR A 8 -1.82 2.88 -5.60
N ALA A 9 -1.37 1.87 -4.84
CA ALA A 9 -0.78 0.67 -5.41
C ALA A 9 -1.82 -0.12 -6.22
N VAL A 10 -3.02 -0.33 -5.69
CA VAL A 10 -4.11 -0.99 -6.44
C VAL A 10 -4.47 -0.18 -7.69
N LEU A 11 -4.54 1.14 -7.59
CA LEU A 11 -4.78 2.00 -8.74
C LEU A 11 -3.69 1.86 -9.81
N ALA A 12 -2.41 1.86 -9.43
CA ALA A 12 -1.30 1.79 -10.36
C ALA A 12 -1.14 0.42 -11.06
N HIS A 13 -1.46 -0.66 -10.36
CA HIS A 13 -1.27 -2.03 -10.87
C HIS A 13 -2.53 -2.63 -11.52
N GLU A 14 -3.72 -2.26 -11.05
CA GLU A 14 -5.01 -2.83 -11.49
C GLU A 14 -5.94 -1.80 -12.14
N GLY A 15 -5.59 -0.51 -12.11
CA GLY A 15 -6.45 0.56 -12.62
C GLY A 15 -7.74 0.75 -11.82
N LYS A 16 -7.77 0.26 -10.57
CA LYS A 16 -8.94 0.34 -9.69
C LYS A 16 -8.71 1.36 -8.58
N ASP A 17 -9.58 2.35 -8.53
CA ASP A 17 -9.62 3.31 -7.43
C ASP A 17 -10.45 2.71 -6.29
N ILE A 18 -9.78 2.37 -5.19
CA ILE A 18 -10.40 1.78 -4.01
C ILE A 18 -10.00 2.56 -2.75
N SER A 19 -10.88 2.53 -1.76
CA SER A 19 -10.53 2.88 -0.39
C SER A 19 -10.16 1.60 0.36
N PRO A 20 -8.89 1.33 0.74
CA PRO A 20 -8.50 0.03 1.28
C PRO A 20 -9.20 -0.34 2.61
N SER A 21 -9.62 -1.59 2.73
CA SER A 21 -10.10 -2.14 4.00
C SER A 21 -8.92 -2.56 4.91
N ILE A 22 -8.69 -1.80 5.98
CA ILE A 22 -7.73 -2.14 7.03
C ILE A 22 -8.22 -3.28 7.90
N THR A 23 -9.53 -3.37 8.14
CA THR A 23 -10.14 -4.45 8.92
C THR A 23 -10.00 -5.80 8.20
N TRP A 24 -10.09 -5.81 6.87
CA TRP A 24 -9.70 -6.94 6.03
C TRP A 24 -8.23 -7.32 6.23
N LEU A 25 -7.31 -6.36 6.14
CA LEU A 25 -5.87 -6.63 6.33
C LEU A 25 -5.56 -7.16 7.73
N ILE A 26 -6.23 -6.65 8.77
CA ILE A 26 -6.09 -7.21 10.12
C ILE A 26 -6.50 -8.68 10.09
N LYS A 27 -7.72 -8.99 9.60
CA LYS A 27 -8.29 -10.34 9.59
C LYS A 27 -7.47 -11.34 8.77
N MET A 28 -6.83 -10.88 7.69
CA MET A 28 -5.94 -11.70 6.85
C MET A 28 -4.53 -11.86 7.44
N GLY A 29 -4.22 -11.13 8.51
CA GLY A 29 -2.95 -11.18 9.21
C GLY A 29 -2.75 -12.46 10.05
N PRO A 30 -1.52 -12.67 10.53
CA PRO A 30 -1.21 -13.80 11.40
C PRO A 30 -1.93 -13.67 12.75
N LYS A 31 -2.34 -14.82 13.30
CA LYS A 31 -3.00 -14.91 14.61
C LYS A 31 -2.06 -15.29 15.75
N LYS A 32 -0.88 -15.83 15.44
CA LYS A 32 0.08 -16.33 16.42
C LYS A 32 1.50 -16.32 15.88
N ILE A 33 2.47 -16.10 16.76
CA ILE A 33 3.90 -16.35 16.53
C ILE A 33 4.29 -17.61 17.29
N ILE A 34 4.86 -18.58 16.57
CA ILE A 34 5.30 -19.86 17.12
C ILE A 34 6.81 -19.98 16.92
N TYR A 35 7.54 -20.15 18.03
CA TYR A 35 8.97 -20.41 17.99
C TYR A 35 9.22 -21.92 17.88
N LYS A 36 9.94 -22.33 16.84
CA LYS A 36 10.32 -23.75 16.62
C LYS A 36 11.80 -23.94 16.90
N ASN A 37 12.17 -25.15 17.34
CA ASN A 37 13.56 -25.53 17.62
C ASN A 37 14.28 -24.63 18.64
N VAL A 38 13.54 -24.19 19.68
CA VAL A 38 14.08 -23.33 20.73
C VAL A 38 15.01 -24.15 21.65
N PRO A 39 16.28 -23.76 21.82
CA PRO A 39 17.18 -24.40 22.79
C PRO A 39 16.62 -24.30 24.21
N ASP A 40 16.89 -25.30 25.05
CA ASP A 40 16.28 -25.43 26.38
C ASP A 40 16.46 -24.19 27.25
N GLU A 41 17.63 -23.54 27.17
CA GLU A 41 17.96 -22.31 27.89
C GLU A 41 17.08 -21.10 27.53
N TYR A 42 16.42 -21.10 26.37
CA TYR A 42 15.55 -20.01 25.89
C TYR A 42 14.06 -20.34 25.93
N LYS A 43 13.66 -21.57 26.29
CA LYS A 43 12.24 -21.99 26.25
C LYS A 43 11.32 -21.16 27.15
N SER A 44 11.84 -20.61 28.25
CA SER A 44 11.06 -19.74 29.14
C SER A 44 10.92 -18.30 28.61
N LEU A 45 11.80 -17.87 27.71
CA LEU A 45 11.82 -16.52 27.13
C LEU A 45 11.06 -16.45 25.82
N LEU A 46 11.13 -17.50 25.00
CA LEU A 46 10.52 -17.57 23.68
C LEU A 46 9.27 -18.44 23.71
N THR A 47 8.21 -17.88 24.28
CA THR A 47 6.87 -18.50 24.34
C THR A 47 6.01 -18.08 23.15
N GLU A 48 5.00 -18.86 22.82
CA GLU A 48 4.06 -18.50 21.76
C GLU A 48 3.36 -17.17 22.07
N ILE A 49 3.24 -16.32 21.06
CA ILE A 49 2.61 -15.00 21.19
C ILE A 49 1.32 -14.99 20.39
N ASP A 50 0.19 -14.81 21.07
CA ASP A 50 -1.08 -14.55 20.41
C ASP A 50 -1.12 -13.13 19.85
N LEU A 51 -1.60 -13.01 18.61
CA LEU A 51 -1.76 -11.75 17.90
C LEU A 51 -3.25 -11.44 17.78
N PRO A 52 -3.84 -10.73 18.76
CA PRO A 52 -5.26 -10.43 18.76
C PRO A 52 -5.64 -9.59 17.54
N GLN A 53 -6.70 -10.02 16.87
CA GLN A 53 -7.20 -9.42 15.64
C GLN A 53 -8.05 -8.20 16.00
N THR A 54 -7.39 -7.10 16.31
CA THR A 54 -8.02 -5.87 16.80
C THR A 54 -7.56 -4.66 15.99
N CYS A 55 -8.32 -3.57 16.03
CA CYS A 55 -7.95 -2.31 15.38
C CYS A 55 -6.84 -1.53 16.11
N LEU A 56 -6.10 -2.18 17.03
CA LEU A 56 -5.00 -1.57 17.77
C LEU A 56 -3.74 -1.48 16.91
N SER A 57 -3.05 -0.33 16.98
CA SER A 57 -2.01 0.03 16.01
C SER A 57 -0.75 -0.84 16.04
N VAL A 58 -0.44 -1.46 17.18
CA VAL A 58 0.79 -2.26 17.37
C VAL A 58 0.84 -3.51 16.46
N TYR A 59 -0.30 -4.01 16.01
CA TYR A 59 -0.37 -5.21 15.17
C TYR A 59 -0.28 -4.90 13.67
N PHE A 60 -0.32 -3.62 13.27
CA PHE A 60 -0.19 -3.23 11.86
C PHE A 60 1.19 -3.54 11.27
N VAL A 61 2.21 -3.81 12.09
CA VAL A 61 3.52 -4.29 11.62
C VAL A 61 3.43 -5.62 10.85
N TYR A 62 2.39 -6.42 11.11
CA TYR A 62 2.19 -7.70 10.42
C TYR A 62 1.36 -7.59 9.14
N THR A 63 1.00 -6.37 8.72
CA THR A 63 0.24 -6.14 7.47
C THR A 63 0.98 -6.66 6.23
N ALA A 64 2.31 -6.74 6.25
CA ALA A 64 3.09 -7.36 5.16
C ALA A 64 2.65 -8.81 4.86
N PHE A 65 2.34 -9.59 5.90
CA PHE A 65 1.84 -10.96 5.75
C PHE A 65 0.41 -10.97 5.22
N ALA A 66 -0.43 -10.05 5.70
CA ALA A 66 -1.80 -9.91 5.24
C ALA A 66 -1.89 -9.51 3.75
N ILE A 67 -1.03 -8.59 3.29
CA ILE A 67 -0.95 -8.17 1.88
C ILE A 67 -0.62 -9.38 1.00
N ASN A 68 0.37 -10.19 1.40
CA ASN A 68 0.74 -11.38 0.64
C ASN A 68 -0.36 -12.43 0.60
N HIS A 69 -1.03 -12.67 1.74
CA HIS A 69 -2.03 -13.73 1.86
C HIS A 69 -3.39 -13.35 1.26
N GLY A 70 -3.89 -12.14 1.53
CA GLY A 70 -5.26 -11.73 1.22
C GLY A 70 -5.38 -10.48 0.35
N GLY A 71 -4.26 -9.83 -0.02
CA GLY A 71 -4.29 -8.62 -0.85
C GLY A 71 -5.09 -7.49 -0.22
N PHE A 72 -5.69 -6.65 -1.06
CA PHE A 72 -6.50 -5.50 -0.67
C PHE A 72 -7.95 -5.68 -1.13
N VAL A 73 -8.89 -5.27 -0.28
CA VAL A 73 -10.33 -5.22 -0.60
C VAL A 73 -10.83 -3.80 -0.38
N ASP A 74 -11.80 -3.36 -1.17
CA ASP A 74 -12.43 -2.05 -0.97
C ASP A 74 -13.21 -2.02 0.36
N SER A 75 -13.07 -0.94 1.11
CA SER A 75 -13.82 -0.63 2.31
C SER A 75 -15.34 -0.54 2.08
N ALA A 76 -15.79 -0.29 0.84
CA ALA A 76 -17.20 -0.43 0.50
C ALA A 76 -17.69 -1.89 0.59
N CYS A 77 -16.81 -2.86 0.33
CA CYS A 77 -17.10 -4.29 0.47
C CYS A 77 -16.91 -4.76 1.93
N ILE A 78 -15.76 -4.45 2.55
CA ILE A 78 -15.46 -4.78 3.95
C ILE A 78 -15.20 -3.49 4.75
N PRO A 79 -16.20 -2.96 5.48
CA PRO A 79 -16.08 -1.67 6.16
C PRO A 79 -14.97 -1.58 7.21
N ASN A 80 -14.38 -0.40 7.33
CA ASN A 80 -13.36 -0.07 8.34
C ASN A 80 -13.98 0.26 9.72
N THR A 81 -15.08 -0.40 10.09
CA THR A 81 -15.81 -0.18 11.36
C THR A 81 -15.39 -1.15 12.46
N GLU A 82 -15.25 -2.42 12.10
CA GLU A 82 -14.83 -3.50 13.00
C GLU A 82 -14.11 -4.60 12.22
N VAL A 83 -13.33 -5.43 12.91
CA VAL A 83 -12.68 -6.59 12.28
C VAL A 83 -13.77 -7.59 11.90
N PRO A 84 -13.90 -7.98 10.62
CA PRO A 84 -15.01 -8.79 10.17
C PRO A 84 -14.94 -10.21 10.74
N ASP A 85 -16.07 -10.75 11.18
CA ASP A 85 -16.20 -12.16 11.56
C ASP A 85 -16.21 -13.07 10.33
N ASP A 86 -16.99 -12.68 9.31
CA ASP A 86 -17.11 -13.35 8.01
C ASP A 86 -16.32 -12.61 6.93
N THR A 87 -15.58 -13.36 6.12
CA THR A 87 -14.74 -12.88 5.02
C THR A 87 -15.05 -13.64 3.73
N THR A 88 -16.26 -14.17 3.59
CA THR A 88 -16.71 -14.88 2.40
C THR A 88 -17.51 -13.99 1.43
N LYS A 89 -18.06 -12.87 1.92
CA LYS A 89 -18.88 -11.93 1.14
C LYS A 89 -18.66 -10.49 1.58
N CYS A 90 -19.01 -9.55 0.70
CA CYS A 90 -19.11 -8.14 1.01
C CYS A 90 -20.31 -7.84 1.91
N ALA A 91 -20.33 -6.65 2.52
CA ALA A 91 -21.41 -6.18 3.39
C ALA A 91 -22.78 -6.09 2.68
N ASP A 92 -22.79 -5.96 1.36
CA ASP A 92 -24.00 -5.99 0.51
C ASP A 92 -24.38 -7.41 0.03
N GLY A 93 -23.60 -8.43 0.42
CA GLY A 93 -23.79 -9.82 0.03
C GLY A 93 -23.12 -10.23 -1.28
N SER A 94 -22.43 -9.32 -1.99
CA SER A 94 -21.69 -9.65 -3.21
C SER A 94 -20.44 -10.49 -2.93
N GLU A 95 -19.84 -11.03 -3.99
CA GLU A 95 -18.55 -11.72 -3.90
C GLU A 95 -17.43 -10.73 -3.57
N ILE A 96 -16.44 -11.20 -2.79
CA ILE A 96 -15.26 -10.41 -2.46
C ILE A 96 -14.32 -10.35 -3.66
N THR A 97 -13.94 -9.13 -4.03
CA THR A 97 -12.85 -8.90 -4.98
C THR A 97 -11.60 -8.44 -4.23
N ALA A 98 -10.58 -9.31 -4.20
CA ALA A 98 -9.29 -9.01 -3.63
C ALA A 98 -8.27 -8.66 -4.73
N TYR A 99 -7.57 -7.54 -4.55
CA TYR A 99 -6.56 -7.02 -5.47
C TYR A 99 -5.15 -7.28 -4.93
N LEU A 100 -4.19 -7.46 -5.83
CA LEU A 100 -2.77 -7.63 -5.47
C LEU A 100 -2.50 -8.80 -4.50
N VAL A 101 -3.31 -9.86 -4.55
CA VAL A 101 -3.05 -11.09 -3.78
C VAL A 101 -1.70 -11.66 -4.20
N GLY A 102 -0.85 -11.98 -3.22
CA GLY A 102 0.52 -12.45 -3.47
C GLY A 102 1.57 -11.35 -3.59
N PHE A 103 1.19 -10.06 -3.63
CA PHE A 103 2.14 -8.95 -3.57
C PHE A 103 2.85 -8.90 -2.22
N LYS A 104 3.95 -8.16 -2.16
CA LYS A 104 4.78 -7.97 -0.98
C LYS A 104 4.99 -6.48 -0.73
N SER A 105 5.28 -6.14 0.51
CA SER A 105 5.78 -4.82 0.89
C SER A 105 7.30 -4.88 1.08
N GLY A 106 8.03 -3.96 0.46
CA GLY A 106 9.50 -3.94 0.50
C GLY A 106 10.02 -2.56 0.86
N THR A 107 11.05 -2.53 1.71
CA THR A 107 11.73 -1.30 2.07
C THR A 107 12.92 -1.04 1.15
N PHE A 108 13.20 0.23 0.87
CA PHE A 108 14.38 0.65 0.13
C PHE A 108 15.05 1.83 0.82
N ILE A 109 16.35 1.97 0.60
CA ILE A 109 17.14 3.13 1.00
C ILE A 109 17.99 3.52 -0.20
N GLY A 110 17.94 4.79 -0.60
CA GLY A 110 18.64 5.25 -1.80
C GLY A 110 18.62 6.76 -1.99
N LYS A 111 19.22 7.22 -3.08
CA LYS A 111 19.22 8.62 -3.51
C LYS A 111 18.05 8.91 -4.46
N VAL A 112 18.03 10.10 -5.05
CA VAL A 112 16.98 10.53 -5.99
C VAL A 112 16.78 9.53 -7.13
N ASP A 113 17.86 9.01 -7.73
CA ASP A 113 17.75 8.09 -8.86
C ASP A 113 17.18 6.73 -8.45
N ASP A 114 17.57 6.22 -7.27
CA ASP A 114 17.00 4.99 -6.71
C ASP A 114 15.49 5.16 -6.41
N MET A 115 15.09 6.35 -5.94
CA MET A 115 13.68 6.66 -5.70
C MET A 115 12.87 6.73 -7.00
N LYS A 116 13.42 7.35 -8.05
CA LYS A 116 12.80 7.36 -9.39
C LYS A 116 12.68 5.94 -9.94
N GLU A 117 13.73 5.14 -9.78
CA GLU A 117 13.73 3.74 -10.18
C GLU A 117 12.68 2.91 -9.42
N ALA A 118 12.57 3.10 -8.10
CA ALA A 118 11.53 2.46 -7.30
C ALA A 118 10.12 2.85 -7.79
N ILE A 119 9.90 4.13 -8.12
CA ILE A 119 8.61 4.61 -8.63
C ILE A 119 8.29 3.99 -10.01
N LEU A 120 9.26 3.92 -10.91
CA LEU A 120 9.08 3.31 -12.24
C LEU A 120 8.79 1.81 -12.16
N ARG A 121 9.46 1.10 -11.24
CA ARG A 121 9.35 -0.36 -11.13
C ARG A 121 8.13 -0.80 -10.34
N PHE A 122 7.80 -0.09 -9.26
CA PHE A 122 6.82 -0.56 -8.29
C PHE A 122 5.57 0.34 -8.21
N GLY A 123 5.58 1.47 -8.91
CA GLY A 123 4.52 2.46 -8.84
C GLY A 123 4.68 3.36 -7.62
N PRO A 124 3.57 3.80 -7.00
CA PRO A 124 3.60 4.69 -5.84
C PRO A 124 4.47 4.14 -4.70
N VAL A 125 5.23 5.04 -4.07
CA VAL A 125 6.08 4.72 -2.91
C VAL A 125 5.78 5.64 -1.76
N TRP A 126 5.84 5.13 -0.53
CA TRP A 126 5.87 5.99 0.65
C TRP A 126 7.34 6.23 1.02
N ALA A 127 7.78 7.49 1.08
CA ALA A 127 9.18 7.85 1.30
C ALA A 127 9.35 8.89 2.41
N VAL A 128 10.50 8.83 3.09
CA VAL A 128 10.97 9.81 4.05
C VAL A 128 12.35 10.30 3.62
N PRO A 129 12.53 11.62 3.41
CA PRO A 129 11.48 12.64 3.32
C PRO A 129 10.61 12.45 2.06
N GLY A 130 9.39 12.99 2.02
CA GLY A 130 8.59 13.04 0.77
C GLY A 130 7.13 12.61 0.88
N GLY A 131 6.75 11.79 1.85
CA GLY A 131 5.39 11.30 2.00
C GLY A 131 5.02 10.24 0.97
N LEU A 132 3.75 10.19 0.55
CA LEU A 132 3.33 9.29 -0.53
C LEU A 132 3.65 9.95 -1.87
N VAL A 133 4.54 9.35 -2.66
CA VAL A 133 5.02 9.87 -3.94
C VAL A 133 4.55 8.95 -5.07
N VAL A 134 3.90 9.55 -6.06
CA VAL A 134 3.32 8.84 -7.22
C VAL A 134 4.07 9.11 -8.52
N GLY A 135 5.00 10.07 -8.50
CA GLY A 135 5.75 10.48 -9.67
C GLY A 135 6.66 11.67 -9.37
N TRP A 136 7.21 12.28 -10.41
CA TRP A 136 7.95 13.53 -10.32
C TRP A 136 7.74 14.35 -11.59
N LYS A 137 7.96 15.66 -11.46
CA LYS A 137 7.99 16.59 -12.57
C LYS A 137 9.06 17.64 -12.30
N ASP A 138 9.95 17.84 -13.26
CA ASP A 138 11.09 18.75 -13.15
C ASP A 138 11.90 18.48 -11.86
N THR A 139 11.97 19.46 -10.96
CA THR A 139 12.67 19.38 -9.68
C THR A 139 11.74 19.07 -8.50
N ASN A 140 10.54 18.55 -8.74
CA ASN A 140 9.56 18.25 -7.70
C ASN A 140 9.07 16.80 -7.75
N TRP A 141 8.92 16.19 -6.58
CA TRP A 141 8.10 15.00 -6.39
C TRP A 141 6.62 15.35 -6.54
N ILE A 142 5.84 14.49 -7.19
CA ILE A 142 4.37 14.54 -7.18
C ILE A 142 3.91 13.72 -5.98
N THR A 143 3.34 14.41 -4.99
CA THR A 143 2.95 13.83 -3.71
C THR A 143 1.44 13.66 -3.62
N VAL A 144 1.01 12.80 -2.72
CA VAL A 144 -0.40 12.64 -2.34
C VAL A 144 -0.56 13.11 -0.91
N GLU A 145 -1.36 14.16 -0.73
CA GLU A 145 -1.62 14.81 0.54
C GLU A 145 -3.00 14.41 1.07
N SER A 146 -3.05 14.11 2.37
CA SER A 146 -4.29 13.80 3.09
C SER A 146 -4.89 15.09 3.63
N THR A 147 -6.08 15.46 3.16
CA THR A 147 -6.84 16.56 3.78
C THR A 147 -7.62 16.01 4.97
N TYR A 148 -7.18 16.32 6.19
CA TYR A 148 -7.78 15.77 7.42
C TYR A 148 -9.11 16.44 7.83
N LEU A 149 -9.55 17.50 7.15
CA LEU A 149 -10.58 18.41 7.67
C LEU A 149 -12.00 18.15 7.13
N SER A 150 -12.23 17.28 6.14
CA SER A 150 -13.59 17.12 5.56
C SER A 150 -13.82 15.80 4.82
N GLY A 151 -13.73 14.67 5.55
CA GLY A 151 -13.73 13.33 4.94
C GLY A 151 -12.39 13.09 4.25
N SER A 152 -11.73 11.97 4.56
CA SER A 152 -10.36 11.69 4.16
C SER A 152 -10.18 11.69 2.63
N SER A 153 -9.96 12.85 2.03
CA SER A 153 -9.75 12.99 0.60
C SER A 153 -8.27 13.20 0.30
N TYR A 154 -7.80 12.52 -0.74
CA TYR A 154 -6.44 12.61 -1.22
C TYR A 154 -6.37 13.62 -2.36
N THR A 155 -5.44 14.56 -2.25
CA THR A 155 -5.17 15.56 -3.29
C THR A 155 -3.72 15.43 -3.76
N LEU A 156 -3.48 15.75 -5.03
CA LEU A 156 -2.12 15.80 -5.56
C LEU A 156 -1.46 17.10 -5.11
N GLY A 157 -0.27 16.97 -4.54
CA GLY A 157 0.62 18.05 -4.18
C GLY A 157 1.97 17.91 -4.88
N THR A 158 2.87 18.83 -4.58
CA THR A 158 4.25 18.75 -5.04
C THR A 158 5.22 19.17 -3.95
N THR A 159 6.32 18.43 -3.82
CA THR A 159 7.39 18.74 -2.87
C THR A 159 8.73 18.81 -3.60
N PRO A 160 9.59 19.80 -3.33
CA PRO A 160 10.93 19.87 -3.94
C PRO A 160 11.76 18.61 -3.71
N ILE A 161 12.50 18.19 -4.75
CA ILE A 161 13.44 17.08 -4.64
C ILE A 161 14.67 17.55 -3.86
N ILE A 162 14.97 16.86 -2.77
CA ILE A 162 16.23 17.03 -2.03
C ILE A 162 17.29 16.19 -2.73
N THR A 163 18.19 16.84 -3.46
CA THR A 163 19.18 16.18 -4.33
C THR A 163 20.32 15.52 -3.57
N ASP A 164 20.74 16.12 -2.47
CA ASP A 164 21.85 15.64 -1.64
C ASP A 164 21.39 14.75 -0.48
N GLY A 165 20.08 14.47 -0.43
CA GLY A 165 19.43 13.69 0.60
C GLY A 165 19.41 12.19 0.31
N GLN A 166 19.15 11.42 1.35
CA GLN A 166 18.81 10.01 1.27
C GLN A 166 17.31 9.84 1.52
N TYR A 167 16.70 8.94 0.77
CA TYR A 167 15.32 8.52 0.92
C TYR A 167 15.30 7.12 1.50
N SER A 168 14.46 6.91 2.50
CA SER A 168 14.03 5.59 2.94
C SER A 168 12.56 5.45 2.63
N GLY A 169 12.14 4.31 2.09
CA GLY A 169 10.75 4.16 1.68
C GLY A 169 10.24 2.73 1.66
N LEU A 170 8.95 2.63 1.36
CA LEU A 170 8.18 1.41 1.23
C LEU A 170 7.48 1.38 -0.13
N ALA A 171 7.56 0.25 -0.82
CA ALA A 171 6.87 -0.02 -2.06
C ALA A 171 6.05 -1.33 -1.96
N ILE A 172 4.97 -1.40 -2.74
CA ILE A 172 4.16 -2.62 -2.91
C ILE A 172 4.51 -3.21 -4.28
N PHE A 173 4.93 -4.47 -4.32
CA PHE A 173 5.47 -5.09 -5.53
C PHE A 173 5.06 -6.55 -5.66
N ASP A 174 4.99 -7.05 -6.89
CA ASP A 174 4.67 -8.46 -7.16
C ASP A 174 5.78 -9.37 -6.61
N GLY A 175 5.40 -10.35 -5.79
CA GLY A 175 6.32 -11.32 -5.20
C GLY A 175 6.84 -12.36 -6.19
N VAL A 176 6.20 -12.49 -7.37
CA VAL A 176 6.64 -13.30 -8.50
C VAL A 176 7.37 -12.37 -9.46
N SER A 177 8.58 -12.71 -9.91
CA SER A 177 9.38 -11.89 -10.86
C SER A 177 8.76 -11.86 -12.26
N VAL A 178 7.54 -11.36 -12.39
CA VAL A 178 6.97 -10.94 -13.65
C VAL A 178 7.11 -9.44 -13.67
N VAL A 179 7.99 -8.92 -14.51
CA VAL A 179 8.12 -7.48 -14.74
C VAL A 179 6.83 -7.02 -15.42
N ARG A 180 5.82 -6.66 -14.62
CA ARG A 180 4.69 -5.85 -15.09
C ARG A 180 5.13 -4.41 -14.88
N ALA A 181 5.27 -3.67 -15.98
CA ALA A 181 5.50 -2.23 -15.89
C ALA A 181 4.29 -1.61 -15.18
N ALA A 182 4.51 -0.98 -14.03
CA ALA A 182 3.47 -0.17 -13.39
C ALA A 182 3.15 1.01 -14.32
N LEU A 183 1.87 1.31 -14.50
CA LEU A 183 1.45 2.50 -15.23
C LEU A 183 1.76 3.73 -14.36
N SER A 184 2.97 4.26 -14.47
CA SER A 184 3.29 5.55 -13.87
C SER A 184 2.43 6.62 -14.55
N VAL A 185 1.66 7.38 -13.78
CA VAL A 185 0.93 8.55 -14.28
C VAL A 185 1.95 9.65 -14.55
N ILE A 186 2.60 9.61 -15.72
CA ILE A 186 3.33 10.75 -16.25
C ILE A 186 2.25 11.71 -16.76
N VAL A 187 1.86 12.69 -15.94
CA VAL A 187 1.05 13.82 -16.40
C VAL A 187 1.94 14.70 -17.29
N ALA A 188 2.13 14.27 -18.54
CA ALA A 188 2.51 15.15 -19.61
C ALA A 188 1.30 16.05 -19.86
N ALA A 189 1.38 17.30 -19.41
CA ALA A 189 0.39 18.32 -19.70
C ALA A 189 0.42 18.67 -21.19
N VAL A 190 -0.06 17.78 -22.08
CA VAL A 190 -0.44 18.05 -23.47
C VAL A 190 -1.50 17.03 -23.94
N VAL A 191 -2.64 16.89 -23.25
CA VAL A 191 -3.84 16.31 -23.88
C VAL A 191 -5.08 17.05 -23.41
N LEU A 192 -5.40 18.12 -24.13
CA LEU A 192 -6.72 18.68 -24.42
C LEU A 192 -6.45 19.80 -25.45
N PRO A 193 -6.77 19.61 -26.75
CA PRO A 193 -8.04 19.08 -27.22
C PRO A 193 -7.86 17.95 -28.26
N ALA A 194 -8.28 16.74 -27.92
CA ALA A 194 -8.60 15.71 -28.90
C ALA A 194 -9.84 14.91 -28.45
N LEU A 195 -10.85 15.64 -27.97
CA LEU A 195 -12.21 15.13 -27.74
C LEU A 195 -13.25 15.85 -28.62
N THR A 196 -12.79 16.60 -29.62
CA THR A 196 -13.60 16.98 -30.79
C THR A 196 -13.08 16.19 -31.97
N LEU A 197 -13.70 15.04 -32.25
CA LEU A 197 -13.76 14.32 -33.53
C LEU A 197 -14.06 12.84 -33.24
N PHE A 198 -15.23 12.56 -32.66
CA PHE A 198 -16.06 11.41 -33.06
C PHE A 198 -17.50 11.79 -32.71
N PHE A 199 -18.21 12.23 -33.75
CA PHE A 199 -19.64 11.95 -33.89
C PHE A 199 -19.80 10.43 -34.07
#